data_AF-N6WNB9-F1
#
_entry.id   AF-N6WNB9-F1
#
_cell.length_a   1.000
_cell.length_b   1.000
_cell.length_c   1.000
_cell.angle_alpha   90.00
_cell.angle_beta   90.00
_cell.angle_gamma   90.00
#
_symmetry.space_group_name_H-M   'P 1'
#
loop_
_entity.id
_entity.type
_entity.pdbx_description
1 polymer ?
#
loop_
_entity_poly.entity_id
_entity_poly.type
_entity_poly.pdbx_seq_one_letter_code
_entity_poly.pdbx_strand_id
1 'polypeptide(L)'
;MSVYRNALPQLGDQLFLLDGGMETTLIYLDGLELPHFAAFDLLSTREGEEKLEAYYLPFVELARRSRRGLILESPTWRASPDWAEKLGYSLDELDDLNRKSIGLLERIRERYQTAGTPMVISGCLGPRGDGYVPNQGMGVNEARDYHQRQVDVFAGSAADMVAALTMNTIEEATGIVLAAQAASIPVVISFTTETDGRLPCGVSLAEAIEAVDAATDTGPIYYMINCAHPDHFTPALTEEPWTRRVRGIRANASRKSHEELDRSTELDAGDPSELGAQYAQLRERFSHLNVLGGCCGTDIRHIESIAGHCAH
;
A
#
# COMPACT_ATOMS: atom_id res chain seq x y z
N MET A 1 1.42 -4.26 21.14
CA MET A 1 -0.07 -4.20 21.07
C MET A 1 -0.46 -3.06 20.13
N SER A 2 -1.57 -3.17 19.40
CA SER A 2 -2.03 -2.09 18.50
C SER A 2 -2.37 -0.81 19.28
N VAL A 3 -2.05 0.35 18.72
CA VAL A 3 -2.23 1.67 19.35
C VAL A 3 -3.45 2.39 18.79
N TYR A 4 -3.67 2.29 17.48
CA TYR A 4 -4.68 3.09 16.75
C TYR A 4 -5.82 2.27 16.15
N ARG A 5 -5.87 0.95 16.36
CA ARG A 5 -6.86 0.05 15.74
C ARG A 5 -8.32 0.50 15.91
N ASN A 6 -8.64 1.14 17.04
CA ASN A 6 -9.99 1.63 17.34
C ASN A 6 -10.20 3.12 17.04
N ALA A 7 -9.14 3.84 16.67
CA ALA A 7 -9.16 5.29 16.45
C ALA A 7 -8.00 5.69 15.53
N LEU A 8 -8.16 5.42 14.24
CA LEU A 8 -7.15 5.68 13.23
C LEU A 8 -7.00 7.20 12.98
N PRO A 9 -5.84 7.80 13.31
CA PRO A 9 -5.66 9.26 13.29
C PRO A 9 -5.74 9.86 11.89
N GLN A 10 -5.42 9.07 10.86
CA GLN A 10 -5.56 9.49 9.47
C GLN A 10 -7.00 9.65 9.01
N LEU A 11 -8.01 9.18 9.76
CA LEU A 11 -9.43 9.43 9.44
C LEU A 11 -9.85 10.87 9.74
N GLY A 12 -9.05 11.65 10.48
CA GLY A 12 -9.22 13.09 10.62
C GLY A 12 -8.75 13.88 9.39
N ASP A 13 -8.43 15.16 9.60
CA ASP A 13 -7.97 16.09 8.57
C ASP A 13 -6.43 16.19 8.48
N GLN A 14 -5.71 15.49 9.36
CA GLN A 14 -4.25 15.52 9.36
C GLN A 14 -3.71 14.81 8.11
N LEU A 15 -2.65 15.37 7.52
CA LEU A 15 -1.90 14.73 6.45
C LEU A 15 -1.04 13.58 6.99
N PHE A 16 -1.15 12.44 6.33
CA PHE A 16 -0.33 11.26 6.54
C PHE A 16 0.53 11.01 5.32
N LEU A 17 1.80 10.73 5.58
CA LEU A 17 2.72 10.22 4.58
C LEU A 17 2.70 8.69 4.60
N LEU A 18 3.06 8.11 3.47
CA LEU A 18 3.43 6.72 3.27
C LEU A 18 4.86 6.70 2.69
N ASP A 19 5.46 5.52 2.63
CA ASP A 19 6.74 5.29 1.97
C ASP A 19 6.64 5.31 0.43
N GLY A 20 7.77 5.06 -0.23
CA GLY A 20 7.88 5.01 -1.69
C GLY A 20 7.67 3.60 -2.25
N GLY A 21 8.33 3.30 -3.37
CA GLY A 21 8.39 1.96 -3.96
C GLY A 21 9.52 1.16 -3.34
N MET A 22 9.21 0.37 -2.30
CA MET A 22 10.19 -0.37 -1.51
C MET A 22 11.03 -1.31 -2.37
N GLU A 23 10.39 -2.25 -3.07
CA GLU A 23 11.10 -3.25 -3.86
C GLU A 23 11.95 -2.60 -4.95
N THR A 24 11.44 -1.57 -5.64
CA THR A 24 12.22 -0.84 -6.63
C THR A 24 13.39 -0.06 -6.02
N THR A 25 13.23 0.48 -4.81
CA THR A 25 14.34 1.15 -4.10
C THR A 25 15.42 0.14 -3.72
N LEU A 26 15.02 -0.96 -3.08
CA LEU A 26 15.94 -2.01 -2.62
C LEU A 26 16.71 -2.65 -3.79
N ILE A 27 16.04 -2.89 -4.93
CA ILE A 27 16.68 -3.48 -6.10
C ILE A 27 17.59 -2.47 -6.82
N TYR A 28 17.05 -1.32 -7.23
CA TYR A 28 17.75 -0.45 -8.17
C TYR A 28 18.67 0.58 -7.50
N LEU A 29 18.40 0.96 -6.26
CA LEU A 29 19.22 1.94 -5.53
C LEU A 29 20.18 1.27 -4.54
N ASP A 30 19.71 0.23 -3.85
CA ASP A 30 20.51 -0.47 -2.85
C ASP A 30 21.22 -1.73 -3.39
N GLY A 31 20.90 -2.15 -4.62
CA GLY A 31 21.54 -3.27 -5.31
C GLY A 31 21.24 -4.64 -4.69
N LEU A 32 20.10 -4.78 -4.00
CA LEU A 32 19.68 -6.03 -3.39
C LEU A 32 18.96 -6.94 -4.39
N GLU A 33 19.17 -8.24 -4.26
CA GLU A 33 18.36 -9.24 -4.96
C GLU A 33 17.15 -9.57 -4.10
N LEU A 34 15.95 -9.44 -4.69
CA LEU A 34 14.68 -9.85 -4.08
C LEU A 34 14.11 -11.01 -4.90
N PRO A 35 14.29 -12.27 -4.47
CA PRO A 35 13.72 -13.42 -5.14
C PRO A 35 12.21 -13.22 -5.30
N HIS A 36 11.71 -13.40 -6.53
CA HIS A 36 10.31 -13.12 -6.87
C HIS A 36 9.78 -11.74 -6.43
N PHE A 37 10.63 -10.70 -6.40
CA PHE A 37 10.23 -9.35 -5.98
C PHE A 37 9.62 -9.33 -4.56
N ALA A 38 10.05 -10.24 -3.69
CA ALA A 38 9.45 -10.45 -2.38
C ALA A 38 10.32 -9.85 -1.27
N ALA A 39 10.03 -8.60 -0.86
CA ALA A 39 10.79 -7.92 0.20
C ALA A 39 10.75 -8.66 1.55
N PHE A 40 9.70 -9.43 1.83
CA PHE A 40 9.57 -10.17 3.09
C PHE A 40 10.68 -11.21 3.30
N ASP A 41 11.31 -11.69 2.21
CA ASP A 41 12.42 -12.64 2.27
C ASP A 41 13.62 -12.09 3.05
N LEU A 42 13.83 -10.77 3.03
CA LEU A 42 14.87 -10.10 3.80
C LEU A 42 14.73 -10.32 5.32
N LEU A 43 13.53 -10.60 5.83
CA LEU A 43 13.28 -10.89 7.26
C LEU A 43 13.77 -12.29 7.70
N SER A 44 14.23 -13.12 6.75
CA SER A 44 14.86 -14.40 7.05
C SER A 44 16.24 -14.25 7.69
N THR A 45 16.89 -13.09 7.53
CA THR A 45 18.23 -12.80 8.05
C THR A 45 18.24 -11.51 8.87
N ARG A 46 19.22 -11.39 9.78
CA ARG A 46 19.43 -10.16 10.56
C ARG A 46 19.83 -8.99 9.66
N GLU A 47 20.69 -9.24 8.68
CA GLU A 47 21.18 -8.21 7.75
C GLU A 47 20.03 -7.67 6.88
N GLY A 48 19.17 -8.54 6.34
CA GLY A 48 18.01 -8.09 5.59
C GLY A 48 17.00 -7.31 6.43
N GLU A 49 16.78 -7.70 7.69
CA GLU A 49 15.98 -6.94 8.65
C GLU A 49 16.57 -5.53 8.91
N GLU A 50 17.90 -5.41 9.01
CA GLU A 50 18.59 -4.11 9.14
C GLU A 50 18.45 -3.24 7.88
N LYS A 51 18.48 -3.85 6.69
CA LYS A 51 18.21 -3.14 5.41
C LYS A 51 16.79 -2.60 5.36
N LEU A 52 15.81 -3.40 5.77
CA LEU A 52 14.41 -2.97 5.87
C LEU A 52 14.24 -1.84 6.90
N GLU A 53 14.87 -1.93 8.08
CA GLU A 53 14.84 -0.83 9.05
C GLU A 53 15.42 0.45 8.43
N ALA A 54 16.59 0.36 7.78
CA ALA A 54 17.24 1.48 7.12
C ALA A 54 16.37 2.12 6.02
N TYR A 55 15.59 1.33 5.28
CA TYR A 55 14.65 1.82 4.27
C TYR A 55 13.59 2.76 4.87
N TYR A 56 13.04 2.45 6.05
CA TYR A 56 11.99 3.28 6.67
C TYR A 56 12.50 4.59 7.27
N LEU A 57 13.77 4.65 7.71
CA LEU A 57 14.27 5.78 8.50
C LEU A 57 14.15 7.15 7.79
N PRO A 58 14.47 7.30 6.49
CA PRO A 58 14.30 8.57 5.80
C PRO A 58 12.84 9.06 5.79
N PHE A 59 11.86 8.16 5.65
CA PHE A 59 10.43 8.50 5.69
C PHE A 59 9.98 8.89 7.10
N VAL A 60 10.50 8.22 8.12
CA VAL A 60 10.30 8.58 9.53
C VAL A 60 10.83 9.99 9.81
N GLU A 61 12.05 10.29 9.36
CA GLU A 61 12.65 11.61 9.53
C GLU A 61 11.87 12.71 8.80
N LEU A 62 11.43 12.43 7.58
CA LEU A 62 10.57 13.33 6.80
C LEU A 62 9.24 13.60 7.52
N ALA A 63 8.55 12.57 8.00
CA ALA A 63 7.28 12.74 8.73
C ALA A 63 7.47 13.59 10.00
N ARG A 64 8.57 13.38 10.73
CA ARG A 64 8.89 14.15 11.94
C ARG A 64 9.20 15.61 11.64
N ARG A 65 10.06 15.90 10.67
CA ARG A 65 10.44 17.28 10.33
C ARG A 65 9.28 18.06 9.70
N SER A 66 8.38 17.38 8.99
CA SER A 66 7.19 17.97 8.38
C SER A 66 5.97 17.99 9.31
N ARG A 67 6.07 17.42 10.52
CA ARG A 67 4.98 17.29 11.51
C ARG A 67 3.72 16.61 10.95
N ARG A 68 3.92 15.54 10.20
CA ARG A 68 2.86 14.74 9.58
C ARG A 68 2.73 13.39 10.25
N GLY A 69 1.56 12.78 10.11
CA GLY A 69 1.43 11.35 10.43
C GLY A 69 2.21 10.51 9.43
N LEU A 70 2.52 9.28 9.80
CA LEU A 70 3.15 8.28 8.92
C LEU A 70 2.38 6.97 9.02
N ILE A 71 2.04 6.37 7.89
CA ILE A 71 1.61 4.97 7.84
C ILE A 71 2.85 4.16 7.48
N LEU A 72 3.25 3.27 8.39
CA LEU A 72 4.28 2.28 8.19
C LEU A 72 3.61 1.04 7.59
N GLU A 73 3.84 0.78 6.31
CA GLU A 73 3.35 -0.43 5.65
C GLU A 73 4.33 -1.57 5.79
N SER A 74 3.85 -2.78 6.11
CA SER A 74 4.74 -3.93 6.23
C SER A 74 5.29 -4.37 4.87
N PRO A 75 6.52 -4.91 4.82
CA PRO A 75 7.17 -5.37 3.59
C PRO A 75 6.60 -6.74 3.13
N THR A 76 5.27 -6.90 3.09
CA THR A 76 4.56 -8.18 3.00
C THR A 76 3.66 -8.30 1.77
N TRP A 77 3.85 -7.45 0.76
CA TRP A 77 3.03 -7.45 -0.46
C TRP A 77 3.01 -8.83 -1.13
N ARG A 78 4.15 -9.55 -1.19
CA ARG A 78 4.23 -10.95 -1.67
C ARG A 78 4.33 -11.99 -0.54
N ALA A 79 3.94 -11.69 0.70
CA ALA A 79 4.02 -12.64 1.82
C ALA A 79 2.73 -13.47 1.98
N SER A 80 2.29 -14.13 0.91
CA SER A 80 1.09 -14.97 0.86
C SER A 80 1.42 -16.45 0.51
N PRO A 81 0.50 -17.41 0.70
CA PRO A 81 0.76 -18.84 0.54
C PRO A 81 1.43 -19.25 -0.79
N ASP A 82 0.93 -18.74 -1.93
CA ASP A 82 1.44 -19.13 -3.26
C ASP A 82 2.86 -18.59 -3.51
N TRP A 83 3.20 -17.43 -2.94
CA TRP A 83 4.54 -16.85 -3.01
C TRP A 83 5.50 -17.55 -2.03
N ALA A 84 5.02 -17.91 -0.84
CA ALA A 84 5.78 -18.69 0.13
C ALA A 84 6.19 -20.05 -0.44
N GLU A 85 5.28 -20.75 -1.13
CA GLU A 85 5.58 -22.01 -1.80
C GLU A 85 6.70 -21.85 -2.85
N LYS A 86 6.62 -20.82 -3.69
CA LYS A 86 7.64 -20.51 -4.71
C LYS A 86 9.02 -20.25 -4.09
N LEU A 87 9.05 -19.63 -2.92
CA LEU A 87 10.27 -19.28 -2.19
C LEU A 87 10.76 -20.40 -1.26
N GLY A 88 10.01 -21.49 -1.12
CA GLY A 88 10.37 -22.63 -0.29
C GLY A 88 10.06 -22.49 1.21
N TYR A 89 9.17 -21.57 1.58
CA TYR A 89 8.71 -21.39 2.96
C TYR A 89 7.46 -22.23 3.23
N SER A 90 7.40 -22.84 4.42
CA SER A 90 6.16 -23.40 4.97
C SER A 90 5.19 -22.29 5.40
N LEU A 91 3.91 -22.64 5.58
CA LEU A 91 2.91 -21.68 6.05
C LEU A 91 3.19 -21.17 7.47
N ASP A 92 3.84 -21.96 8.33
CA ASP A 92 4.17 -21.53 9.68
C ASP A 92 5.35 -20.53 9.66
N GLU A 93 6.36 -20.77 8.80
CA GLU A 93 7.44 -19.81 8.56
C GLU A 93 6.90 -18.51 7.94
N LEU A 94 5.94 -18.61 7.03
CA LEU A 94 5.25 -17.45 6.46
C LEU A 94 4.54 -16.62 7.53
N ASP A 95 3.81 -17.26 8.44
CA ASP A 95 3.15 -16.56 9.54
C ASP A 95 4.18 -15.86 10.44
N ASP A 96 5.31 -16.52 10.72
CA ASP A 96 6.40 -15.94 11.51
C ASP A 96 7.06 -14.74 10.81
N LEU A 97 7.25 -14.78 9.50
CA LEU A 97 7.75 -13.65 8.71
C LEU A 97 6.75 -12.49 8.71
N ASN A 98 5.44 -12.77 8.59
CA ASN A 98 4.39 -11.75 8.73
C ASN A 98 4.35 -11.15 10.16
N ARG A 99 4.57 -11.94 11.22
CA ARG A 99 4.69 -11.40 12.59
C ARG A 99 5.95 -10.56 12.77
N LYS A 100 7.09 -11.03 12.25
CA LYS A 100 8.38 -10.30 12.30
C LYS A 100 8.29 -8.97 11.57
N SER A 101 7.58 -8.91 10.44
CA SER A 101 7.39 -7.70 9.66
C SER A 101 6.67 -6.62 10.49
N ILE A 102 5.57 -6.97 11.16
CA ILE A 102 4.87 -6.06 12.08
C ILE A 102 5.73 -5.73 13.30
N GLY A 103 6.48 -6.70 13.84
CA GLY A 103 7.38 -6.47 14.95
C GLY A 103 8.51 -5.47 14.64
N LEU A 104 9.00 -5.45 13.40
CA LEU A 104 9.94 -4.43 12.92
C LEU A 104 9.30 -3.03 12.96
N LEU A 105 8.09 -2.89 12.41
CA LEU A 105 7.38 -1.62 12.40
C LEU A 105 7.01 -1.14 13.81
N GLU A 106 6.68 -2.07 14.72
CA GLU A 106 6.40 -1.76 16.12
C GLU A 106 7.61 -1.13 16.80
N ARG A 107 8.82 -1.67 16.60
CA ARG A 107 10.05 -1.08 17.14
C ARG A 107 10.37 0.29 16.55
N ILE A 108 10.13 0.48 15.25
CA ILE A 108 10.30 1.79 14.59
C ILE A 108 9.33 2.80 15.22
N ARG A 109 8.05 2.44 15.36
CA ARG A 109 7.04 3.29 16.00
C ARG A 109 7.43 3.63 17.44
N GLU A 110 7.80 2.65 18.25
CA GLU A 110 8.20 2.85 19.65
C GLU A 110 9.37 3.83 19.78
N ARG A 111 10.33 3.79 18.85
CA ARG A 111 11.51 4.65 18.86
C ARG A 111 11.23 6.08 18.39
N TYR A 112 10.33 6.27 17.42
CA TYR A 112 10.24 7.52 16.67
C TYR A 112 8.90 8.24 16.71
N GLN A 113 7.82 7.58 17.13
CA GLN A 113 6.51 8.22 17.24
C GLN A 113 6.55 9.38 18.24
N THR A 114 5.84 10.46 17.91
CA THR A 114 5.57 11.56 18.84
C THR A 114 4.10 11.99 18.73
N ALA A 115 3.62 12.82 19.63
CA ALA A 115 2.27 13.39 19.54
C ALA A 115 2.03 14.19 18.23
N GLY A 116 3.08 14.78 17.65
CA GLY A 116 3.01 15.52 16.37
C GLY A 116 3.29 14.66 15.13
N THR A 117 3.60 13.37 15.32
CA THR A 117 3.93 12.42 14.26
C THR A 117 3.39 11.05 14.66
N PRO A 118 2.05 10.88 14.68
CA PRO A 118 1.46 9.57 14.93
C PRO A 118 1.90 8.58 13.84
N MET A 119 2.22 7.36 14.24
CA MET A 119 2.69 6.30 13.33
C MET A 119 1.71 5.13 13.37
N VAL A 120 0.95 4.96 12.29
CA VAL A 120 0.00 3.86 12.12
C VAL A 120 0.75 2.69 11.49
N ILE A 121 0.59 1.49 12.06
CA ILE A 121 1.15 0.27 11.47
C ILE A 121 0.08 -0.41 10.64
N SER A 122 0.38 -0.68 9.38
CA SER A 122 -0.52 -1.35 8.47
C SER A 122 0.10 -2.65 7.95
N GLY A 123 -0.70 -3.71 8.00
CA GLY A 123 -0.36 -5.02 7.43
C GLY A 123 -0.67 -5.01 5.93
N CYS A 124 0.36 -5.00 5.10
CA CYS A 124 0.23 -4.98 3.65
C CYS A 124 -0.12 -6.38 3.12
N LEU A 125 -1.20 -6.44 2.34
CA LEU A 125 -1.66 -7.59 1.58
C LEU A 125 -1.48 -7.25 0.09
N GLY A 126 -0.82 -8.12 -0.67
CA GLY A 126 -0.85 -8.05 -2.14
C GLY A 126 -1.90 -8.99 -2.73
N PRO A 127 -2.13 -8.92 -4.05
CA PRO A 127 -2.99 -9.87 -4.73
C PRO A 127 -2.36 -11.27 -4.69
N ARG A 128 -3.18 -12.33 -4.74
CA ARG A 128 -2.70 -13.72 -4.80
C ARG A 128 -1.74 -13.94 -5.97
N GLY A 129 -2.09 -13.34 -7.12
CA GLY A 129 -1.35 -13.43 -8.37
C GLY A 129 -0.40 -12.25 -8.59
N ASP A 130 -0.20 -11.89 -9.85
CA ASP A 130 0.46 -10.64 -10.20
C ASP A 130 -0.55 -9.49 -10.15
N GLY A 131 -0.14 -8.33 -9.62
CA GLY A 131 -1.01 -7.16 -9.49
C GLY A 131 -1.43 -6.54 -10.81
N TYR A 132 -0.73 -6.85 -11.91
CA TYR A 132 -1.04 -6.30 -13.24
C TYR A 132 -1.73 -7.30 -14.16
N VAL A 133 -1.86 -8.56 -13.72
CA VAL A 133 -2.59 -9.60 -14.45
C VAL A 133 -3.86 -9.94 -13.66
N PRO A 134 -5.05 -9.60 -14.17
CA PRO A 134 -6.30 -9.96 -13.50
C PRO A 134 -6.34 -11.44 -13.16
N ASN A 135 -6.68 -11.75 -11.90
CA ASN A 135 -6.86 -13.12 -11.48
C ASN A 135 -8.17 -13.67 -12.09
N GLN A 136 -8.08 -14.27 -13.28
CA GLN A 136 -9.26 -14.78 -13.98
C GLN A 136 -9.89 -15.94 -13.19
N GLY A 137 -11.08 -15.70 -12.63
CA GLY A 137 -11.96 -16.76 -12.12
C GLY A 137 -11.95 -17.00 -10.61
N MET A 138 -11.23 -16.21 -9.82
CA MET A 138 -11.33 -16.27 -8.35
C MET A 138 -12.65 -15.69 -7.87
N GLY A 139 -13.41 -16.46 -7.09
CA GLY A 139 -14.64 -15.98 -6.44
C GLY A 139 -14.37 -15.30 -5.10
N VAL A 140 -15.34 -14.51 -4.60
CA VAL A 140 -15.25 -13.78 -3.32
C VAL A 140 -14.92 -14.70 -2.12
N ASN A 141 -15.58 -15.85 -2.01
CA ASN A 141 -15.32 -16.79 -0.90
C ASN A 141 -13.92 -17.40 -0.98
N GLU A 142 -13.45 -17.72 -2.19
CA GLU A 142 -12.09 -18.22 -2.40
C GLU A 142 -11.06 -17.15 -2.02
N ALA A 143 -11.27 -15.90 -2.44
CA ALA A 143 -10.41 -14.78 -2.05
C ALA A 143 -10.38 -14.58 -0.53
N ARG A 144 -11.54 -14.61 0.13
CA ARG A 144 -11.62 -14.52 1.60
C ARG A 144 -10.82 -15.62 2.26
N ASP A 145 -11.07 -16.88 1.88
CA ASP A 145 -10.43 -18.03 2.50
C ASP A 145 -8.91 -18.04 2.26
N TYR A 146 -8.46 -17.57 1.09
CA TYR A 146 -7.04 -17.40 0.77
C TYR A 146 -6.34 -16.36 1.67
N HIS A 147 -6.94 -15.18 1.81
CA HIS A 147 -6.35 -14.05 2.54
C HIS A 147 -6.54 -14.12 4.06
N GLN A 148 -7.50 -14.91 4.55
CA GLN A 148 -7.87 -14.99 5.97
C GLN A 148 -6.67 -15.28 6.87
N ARG A 149 -5.78 -16.21 6.48
CA ARG A 149 -4.63 -16.59 7.31
C ARG A 149 -3.70 -15.41 7.60
N GLN A 150 -3.35 -14.64 6.57
CA GLN A 150 -2.46 -13.49 6.73
C GLN A 150 -3.14 -12.36 7.52
N VAL A 151 -4.45 -12.14 7.28
CA VAL A 151 -5.27 -11.19 8.04
C VAL A 151 -5.32 -11.56 9.53
N ASP A 152 -5.52 -12.84 9.87
CA ASP A 152 -5.55 -13.32 11.26
C ASP A 152 -4.20 -13.10 11.96
N VAL A 153 -3.09 -13.32 11.26
CA VAL A 153 -1.75 -13.01 11.76
C VAL A 153 -1.62 -11.52 12.09
N PHE A 154 -2.05 -10.63 11.20
CA PHE A 154 -2.01 -9.19 11.43
C PHE A 154 -2.95 -8.76 12.57
N ALA A 155 -4.16 -9.30 12.64
CA ALA A 155 -5.10 -9.02 13.71
C ALA A 155 -4.57 -9.45 15.09
N GLY A 156 -3.83 -10.56 15.14
CA GLY A 156 -3.12 -11.04 16.34
C GLY A 156 -1.84 -10.27 16.70
N SER A 157 -1.44 -9.28 15.90
CA SER A 157 -0.18 -8.53 16.05
C SER A 157 -0.40 -7.07 16.49
N ALA A 158 0.65 -6.25 16.40
CA ALA A 158 0.59 -4.82 16.68
C ALA A 158 0.03 -3.94 15.55
N ALA A 159 -0.37 -4.55 14.42
CA ALA A 159 -0.96 -3.84 13.28
C ALA A 159 -2.23 -3.09 13.72
N ASP A 160 -2.36 -1.84 13.29
CA ASP A 160 -3.55 -1.02 13.57
C ASP A 160 -4.63 -1.22 12.50
N MET A 161 -4.23 -1.58 11.28
CA MET A 161 -5.09 -1.87 10.15
C MET A 161 -4.39 -2.84 9.20
N VAL A 162 -5.11 -3.27 8.16
CA VAL A 162 -4.54 -3.93 6.97
C VAL A 162 -4.82 -3.09 5.73
N ALA A 163 -3.94 -3.16 4.75
CA ALA A 163 -4.11 -2.52 3.45
C ALA A 163 -3.89 -3.54 2.34
N ALA A 164 -4.88 -3.71 1.46
CA ALA A 164 -4.75 -4.49 0.24
C ALA A 164 -4.27 -3.57 -0.89
N LEU A 165 -3.05 -3.77 -1.36
CA LEU A 165 -2.41 -2.91 -2.36
C LEU A 165 -2.37 -3.58 -3.74
N THR A 166 -2.58 -2.78 -4.78
CA THR A 166 -2.54 -3.24 -6.18
C THR A 166 -3.65 -4.26 -6.48
N MET A 167 -4.84 -4.04 -5.92
CA MET A 167 -6.01 -4.87 -6.24
C MET A 167 -6.47 -4.60 -7.66
N ASN A 168 -6.76 -5.66 -8.40
CA ASN A 168 -7.13 -5.60 -9.82
C ASN A 168 -8.47 -6.26 -10.16
N THR A 169 -9.16 -6.85 -9.17
CA THR A 169 -10.51 -7.42 -9.30
C THR A 169 -11.40 -7.02 -8.12
N ILE A 170 -12.71 -7.00 -8.33
CA ILE A 170 -13.70 -6.72 -7.29
C ILE A 170 -13.79 -7.88 -6.31
N GLU A 171 -13.75 -9.10 -6.83
CA GLU A 171 -13.95 -10.33 -6.07
C GLU A 171 -12.85 -10.51 -5.01
N GLU A 172 -11.60 -10.27 -5.40
CA GLU A 172 -10.47 -10.38 -4.48
C GLU A 172 -10.50 -9.29 -3.40
N ALA A 173 -10.73 -8.02 -3.81
CA ALA A 173 -10.90 -6.92 -2.88
C ALA A 173 -12.04 -7.19 -1.87
N THR A 174 -13.19 -7.65 -2.35
CA THR A 174 -14.34 -8.02 -1.50
C THR A 174 -13.99 -9.13 -0.53
N GLY A 175 -13.30 -10.19 -0.99
CA GLY A 175 -12.88 -11.30 -0.14
C GLY A 175 -11.96 -10.85 1.00
N ILE A 176 -10.99 -9.97 0.71
CA ILE A 176 -10.09 -9.41 1.72
C ILE A 176 -10.86 -8.58 2.76
N VAL A 177 -11.82 -7.77 2.33
CA VAL A 177 -12.65 -6.97 3.26
C VAL A 177 -13.43 -7.88 4.21
N LEU A 178 -14.05 -8.93 3.67
CA LEU A 178 -14.78 -9.92 4.49
C LEU A 178 -13.86 -10.64 5.48
N ALA A 179 -12.62 -10.95 5.08
CA ALA A 179 -11.63 -11.56 5.96
C ALA A 179 -11.23 -10.61 7.11
N ALA A 180 -11.02 -9.33 6.80
CA ALA A 180 -10.69 -8.31 7.78
C ALA A 180 -11.86 -8.03 8.75
N GLN A 181 -13.10 -8.02 8.26
CA GLN A 181 -14.30 -7.93 9.10
C GLN A 181 -14.41 -9.13 10.05
N ALA A 182 -14.16 -10.35 9.57
CA ALA A 182 -14.16 -11.56 10.41
C ALA A 182 -13.10 -11.48 11.52
N ALA A 183 -11.92 -10.91 11.23
CA ALA A 183 -10.84 -10.70 12.18
C ALA A 183 -10.95 -9.41 13.03
N SER A 184 -12.01 -8.60 12.80
CA SER A 184 -12.23 -7.32 13.49
C SER A 184 -11.05 -6.34 13.40
N ILE A 185 -10.41 -6.27 12.23
CA ILE A 185 -9.33 -5.31 11.94
C ILE A 185 -9.77 -4.34 10.82
N PRO A 186 -9.54 -3.02 10.95
CA PRO A 186 -9.84 -2.07 9.87
C PRO A 186 -9.07 -2.40 8.59
N VAL A 187 -9.72 -2.19 7.45
CA VAL A 187 -9.16 -2.53 6.13
C VAL A 187 -9.25 -1.35 5.16
N VAL A 188 -8.15 -1.10 4.46
CA VAL A 188 -8.07 -0.19 3.32
C VAL A 188 -7.88 -1.01 2.06
N ILE A 189 -8.60 -0.65 0.99
CA ILE A 189 -8.44 -1.26 -0.33
C ILE A 189 -7.83 -0.24 -1.27
N SER A 190 -6.76 -0.62 -1.96
CA SER A 190 -6.13 0.20 -2.99
C SER A 190 -6.18 -0.50 -4.34
N PHE A 191 -6.88 0.13 -5.28
CA PHE A 191 -6.95 -0.36 -6.65
C PHE A 191 -5.79 0.21 -7.49
N THR A 192 -5.34 -0.56 -8.48
CA THR A 192 -4.48 -0.07 -9.56
C THR A 192 -5.29 0.15 -10.83
N THR A 193 -4.82 1.03 -11.71
CA THR A 193 -5.43 1.30 -13.01
C THR A 193 -4.40 1.22 -14.13
N GLU A 194 -4.86 0.84 -15.31
CA GLU A 194 -4.12 1.02 -16.55
C GLU A 194 -4.12 2.48 -17.01
N THR A 195 -3.48 2.76 -18.14
CA THR A 195 -3.31 4.12 -18.71
C THR A 195 -4.63 4.80 -19.09
N ASP A 196 -5.73 4.04 -19.18
CA ASP A 196 -7.08 4.54 -19.45
C ASP A 196 -7.90 4.84 -18.18
N GLY A 197 -7.31 4.66 -16.99
CA GLY A 197 -7.94 4.89 -15.70
C GLY A 197 -8.93 3.80 -15.27
N ARG A 198 -8.96 2.65 -15.97
CA ARG A 198 -9.71 1.45 -15.57
C ARG A 198 -8.80 0.45 -14.88
N LEU A 199 -9.37 -0.40 -14.02
CA LEU A 199 -8.65 -1.54 -13.46
C LEU A 199 -8.16 -2.46 -14.59
N PRO A 200 -7.12 -3.27 -14.38
CA PRO A 200 -6.65 -4.24 -15.38
C PRO A 200 -7.73 -5.21 -15.89
N CYS A 201 -8.79 -5.47 -15.10
CA CYS A 201 -9.95 -6.26 -15.52
C CYS A 201 -10.94 -5.50 -16.42
N GLY A 202 -10.67 -4.24 -16.74
CA GLY A 202 -11.48 -3.36 -17.57
C GLY A 202 -12.62 -2.66 -16.84
N VAL A 203 -12.77 -2.81 -15.52
CA VAL A 203 -13.81 -2.15 -14.71
C VAL A 203 -13.37 -0.75 -14.30
N SER A 204 -14.29 0.20 -14.19
CA SER A 204 -13.95 1.55 -13.69
C SER A 204 -13.73 1.58 -12.18
N LEU A 205 -13.00 2.59 -11.67
CA LEU A 205 -12.82 2.80 -10.23
C LEU A 205 -14.16 2.95 -9.49
N ALA A 206 -15.12 3.68 -10.08
CA ALA A 206 -16.45 3.89 -9.52
C ALA A 206 -17.18 2.55 -9.33
N GLU A 207 -17.29 1.76 -10.41
CA GLU A 207 -17.93 0.44 -10.39
C GLU A 207 -17.27 -0.49 -9.36
N ALA A 208 -15.93 -0.48 -9.26
CA ALA A 208 -15.21 -1.32 -8.32
C ALA A 208 -15.46 -0.94 -6.85
N ILE A 209 -15.38 0.35 -6.53
CA ILE A 209 -15.61 0.87 -5.17
C ILE A 209 -17.05 0.62 -4.74
N GLU A 210 -18.02 0.97 -5.59
CA GLU A 210 -19.44 0.81 -5.27
C GLU A 210 -19.83 -0.66 -5.11
N ALA A 211 -19.27 -1.57 -5.93
CA ALA A 211 -19.52 -2.99 -5.79
C ALA A 211 -18.96 -3.56 -4.47
N VAL A 212 -17.73 -3.18 -4.08
CA VAL A 212 -17.15 -3.62 -2.81
C VAL A 212 -17.93 -3.05 -1.63
N ASP A 213 -18.27 -1.75 -1.63
CA ASP A 213 -19.05 -1.12 -0.56
C ASP A 213 -20.43 -1.81 -0.44
N ALA A 214 -21.11 -2.08 -1.55
CA ALA A 214 -22.41 -2.77 -1.56
C ALA A 214 -22.32 -4.21 -1.03
N ALA A 215 -21.25 -4.94 -1.36
CA ALA A 215 -21.07 -6.33 -0.94
C ALA A 215 -20.64 -6.48 0.53
N THR A 216 -20.12 -5.41 1.15
CA THR A 216 -19.45 -5.47 2.46
C THR A 216 -20.04 -4.53 3.50
N ASP A 217 -21.17 -3.90 3.19
CA ASP A 217 -21.81 -2.86 4.03
C ASP A 217 -20.83 -1.71 4.33
N THR A 218 -20.20 -1.17 3.28
CA THR A 218 -19.19 -0.10 3.38
C THR A 218 -17.98 -0.51 4.24
N GLY A 219 -17.54 -1.77 4.10
CA GLY A 219 -16.52 -2.38 4.96
C GLY A 219 -15.15 -1.68 4.97
N PRO A 220 -14.60 -1.22 3.82
CA PRO A 220 -13.36 -0.47 3.82
C PRO A 220 -13.48 0.86 4.56
N ILE A 221 -12.50 1.19 5.40
CA ILE A 221 -12.51 2.50 6.09
C ILE A 221 -12.31 3.66 5.10
N TYR A 222 -11.55 3.41 4.03
CA TYR A 222 -11.44 4.23 2.83
C TYR A 222 -10.74 3.42 1.73
N TYR A 223 -10.70 3.98 0.53
CA TYR A 223 -9.99 3.44 -0.61
C TYR A 223 -8.76 4.28 -0.96
N MET A 224 -7.82 3.67 -1.66
CA MET A 224 -6.68 4.34 -2.28
C MET A 224 -6.57 3.97 -3.75
N ILE A 225 -5.74 4.73 -4.45
CA ILE A 225 -5.25 4.37 -5.79
C ILE A 225 -3.74 4.20 -5.67
N ASN A 226 -3.21 3.06 -6.10
CA ASN A 226 -1.78 2.82 -6.11
C ASN A 226 -1.28 2.21 -7.41
N CYS A 227 0.03 2.30 -7.61
CA CYS A 227 0.72 1.68 -8.72
C CYS A 227 0.33 2.16 -10.12
N ALA A 228 -0.26 3.35 -10.22
CA ALA A 228 -0.51 4.05 -11.46
C ALA A 228 0.03 5.49 -11.37
N HIS A 229 0.44 6.07 -12.49
CA HIS A 229 0.84 7.48 -12.53
C HIS A 229 -0.41 8.39 -12.45
N PRO A 230 -0.35 9.60 -11.87
CA PRO A 230 -1.52 10.48 -11.77
C PRO A 230 -2.20 10.76 -13.12
N ASP A 231 -1.43 10.89 -14.20
CA ASP A 231 -1.96 11.05 -15.57
C ASP A 231 -2.94 9.96 -15.98
N HIS A 232 -2.82 8.74 -15.45
CA HIS A 232 -3.65 7.60 -15.84
C HIS A 232 -5.02 7.65 -15.17
N PHE A 233 -5.09 7.97 -13.87
CA PHE A 233 -6.34 7.89 -13.11
C PHE A 233 -7.01 9.24 -12.84
N THR A 234 -6.29 10.37 -12.95
CA THR A 234 -6.85 11.71 -12.68
C THR A 234 -8.10 12.02 -13.51
N PRO A 235 -8.17 11.66 -14.81
CA PRO A 235 -9.39 11.86 -15.60
C PRO A 235 -10.59 11.06 -15.09
N ALA A 236 -10.36 9.90 -14.46
CA ALA A 236 -11.41 9.06 -13.89
C ALA A 236 -11.95 9.58 -12.55
N LEU A 237 -11.19 10.43 -11.84
CA LEU A 237 -11.65 11.07 -10.61
C LEU A 237 -12.61 12.22 -10.94
N THR A 238 -13.90 12.01 -10.67
CA THR A 238 -15.01 12.96 -10.86
C THR A 238 -15.53 13.49 -9.52
N GLU A 239 -16.41 14.49 -9.50
CA GLU A 239 -17.06 14.99 -8.26
C GLU A 239 -18.26 14.14 -7.84
N GLU A 240 -18.15 12.82 -7.97
CA GLU A 240 -19.19 11.86 -7.59
C GLU A 240 -19.01 11.35 -6.14
N PRO A 241 -20.07 10.80 -5.50
CA PRO A 241 -19.99 10.35 -4.11
C PRO A 241 -18.90 9.31 -3.84
N TRP A 242 -18.67 8.37 -4.77
CA TRP A 242 -17.65 7.33 -4.62
C TRP A 242 -16.23 7.93 -4.50
N THR A 243 -15.95 9.07 -5.14
CA THR A 243 -14.64 9.72 -5.06
C THR A 243 -14.29 10.14 -3.63
N ARG A 244 -15.29 10.45 -2.80
CA ARG A 244 -15.09 10.78 -1.37
C ARG A 244 -14.66 9.57 -0.53
N ARG A 245 -14.85 8.35 -1.05
CA ARG A 245 -14.36 7.12 -0.43
C ARG A 245 -12.85 6.95 -0.65
N VAL A 246 -12.27 7.58 -1.69
CA VAL A 246 -10.82 7.58 -1.93
C VAL A 246 -10.15 8.65 -1.08
N ARG A 247 -9.27 8.25 -0.15
CA ARG A 247 -8.53 9.19 0.72
C ARG A 247 -7.01 9.17 0.51
N GLY A 248 -6.50 8.18 -0.22
CA GLY A 248 -5.05 8.03 -0.39
C GLY A 248 -4.59 7.72 -1.81
N ILE A 249 -3.36 8.15 -2.09
CA ILE A 249 -2.68 7.93 -3.37
C ILE A 249 -1.25 7.47 -3.12
N ARG A 250 -0.86 6.39 -3.80
CA ARG A 250 0.50 5.86 -3.89
C ARG A 250 0.89 5.66 -5.36
N ALA A 251 1.22 6.74 -6.04
CA ALA A 251 1.46 6.73 -7.48
C ALA A 251 2.82 6.13 -7.85
N ASN A 252 2.90 5.60 -9.08
CA ASN A 252 4.19 5.31 -9.71
C ASN A 252 4.89 6.60 -10.14
N ALA A 253 6.22 6.55 -10.20
CA ALA A 253 7.01 7.67 -10.73
C ALA A 253 6.95 7.75 -12.27
N SER A 254 6.91 6.60 -12.94
CA SER A 254 6.90 6.52 -14.40
C SER A 254 5.47 6.56 -14.96
N ARG A 255 5.33 7.20 -16.12
CA ARG A 255 4.12 7.20 -16.98
C ARG A 255 4.01 5.97 -17.88
N LYS A 256 5.02 5.10 -17.88
CA LYS A 256 4.98 3.86 -18.66
C LYS A 256 3.82 2.99 -18.18
N SER A 257 3.22 2.25 -19.10
CA SER A 257 2.28 1.18 -18.78
C SER A 257 2.97 0.08 -17.97
N HIS A 258 2.18 -0.75 -17.28
CA HIS A 258 2.71 -1.90 -16.55
C HIS A 258 3.51 -2.84 -17.46
N GLU A 259 3.02 -3.09 -18.68
CA GLU A 259 3.70 -3.92 -19.69
C GLU A 259 5.08 -3.35 -20.08
N GLU A 260 5.20 -2.03 -20.21
CA GLU A 260 6.47 -1.38 -20.52
C GLU A 260 7.46 -1.42 -19.34
N LEU A 261 6.95 -1.31 -18.11
CA LEU A 261 7.75 -1.40 -16.89
C LEU A 261 8.27 -2.83 -16.67
N ASP A 262 7.44 -3.85 -16.87
CA ASP A 262 7.81 -5.26 -16.76
C ASP A 262 8.92 -5.66 -17.76
N ARG A 263 9.01 -4.96 -18.89
CA ARG A 263 10.06 -5.14 -19.91
C ARG A 263 11.27 -4.24 -19.70
N SER A 264 11.22 -3.30 -18.77
CA SER A 264 12.30 -2.35 -18.53
C SER A 264 13.42 -2.99 -17.72
N THR A 265 14.64 -2.91 -18.21
CA THR A 265 15.84 -3.33 -17.47
C THR A 265 16.41 -2.22 -16.59
N GLU A 266 15.95 -0.98 -16.78
CA GLU A 266 16.39 0.20 -16.06
C GLU A 266 15.22 0.81 -15.30
N LEU A 267 15.52 1.45 -14.17
CA LEU A 267 14.56 2.22 -13.41
C LEU A 267 14.22 3.52 -14.14
N ASP A 268 12.96 3.69 -14.52
CA ASP A 268 12.42 5.00 -14.86
C ASP A 268 11.97 5.70 -13.58
N ALA A 269 12.81 6.61 -13.10
CA ALA A 269 12.61 7.31 -11.83
C ALA A 269 11.68 8.54 -11.95
N GLY A 270 11.13 8.85 -13.13
CA GLY A 270 10.28 10.03 -13.32
C GLY A 270 10.92 11.35 -12.88
N ASP A 271 10.07 12.33 -12.54
CA ASP A 271 10.49 13.61 -11.95
C ASP A 271 9.80 13.81 -10.57
N PRO A 272 10.57 13.79 -9.46
CA PRO A 272 10.04 14.03 -8.12
C PRO A 272 9.28 15.35 -7.97
N SER A 273 9.78 16.44 -8.56
CA SER A 273 9.16 17.77 -8.46
C SER A 273 7.84 17.81 -9.20
N GLU A 274 7.80 17.21 -10.40
CA GLU A 274 6.59 17.11 -11.19
C GLU A 274 5.52 16.30 -10.45
N LEU A 275 5.88 15.11 -9.94
CA LEU A 275 4.95 14.26 -9.20
C LEU A 275 4.38 14.98 -7.96
N GLY A 276 5.23 15.72 -7.25
CA GLY A 276 4.81 16.55 -6.11
C GLY A 276 3.78 17.62 -6.50
N ALA A 277 3.99 18.31 -7.61
CA ALA A 277 3.05 19.30 -8.13
C ALA A 277 1.71 18.67 -8.57
N GLN A 278 1.74 17.48 -9.17
CA GLN A 278 0.52 16.75 -9.53
C GLN A 278 -0.30 16.33 -8.31
N TYR A 279 0.36 15.90 -7.24
CA TYR A 279 -0.32 15.60 -5.96
C TYR A 279 -0.98 16.84 -5.36
N ALA A 280 -0.31 18.01 -5.42
CA ALA A 280 -0.90 19.26 -4.95
C ALA A 280 -2.15 19.63 -5.76
N GLN A 281 -2.12 19.55 -7.09
CA GLN A 281 -3.29 19.79 -7.95
C GLN A 281 -4.45 18.84 -7.64
N LEU A 282 -4.16 17.56 -7.40
CA LEU A 282 -5.16 16.58 -6.98
C LEU A 282 -5.80 16.96 -5.64
N ARG A 283 -5.01 17.40 -4.66
CA ARG A 283 -5.53 17.84 -3.35
C ARG A 283 -6.30 19.15 -3.41
N GLU A 284 -5.91 20.09 -4.26
CA GLU A 284 -6.68 21.32 -4.50
C GLU A 284 -8.10 20.99 -5.01
N ARG A 285 -8.21 19.97 -5.86
CA ARG A 285 -9.49 19.49 -6.38
C ARG A 285 -10.24 18.58 -5.40
N PHE A 286 -9.51 17.76 -4.63
CA PHE A 286 -10.04 16.74 -3.73
C PHE A 286 -9.40 16.86 -2.35
N SER A 287 -9.88 17.83 -1.55
CA SER A 287 -9.28 18.17 -0.25
C SER A 287 -9.33 17.04 0.78
N HIS A 288 -10.16 16.02 0.57
CA HIS A 288 -10.25 14.83 1.42
C HIS A 288 -9.13 13.82 1.17
N LEU A 289 -8.28 14.02 0.15
CA LEU A 289 -7.06 13.26 -0.06
C LEU A 289 -6.00 13.70 0.96
N ASN A 290 -5.80 12.86 1.99
CA ASN A 290 -4.92 13.17 3.10
C ASN A 290 -3.88 12.08 3.40
N VAL A 291 -3.87 10.99 2.63
CA VAL A 291 -2.89 9.90 2.74
C VAL A 291 -2.03 9.86 1.47
N LEU A 292 -0.76 10.27 1.56
CA LEU A 292 0.08 10.54 0.40
C LEU A 292 1.37 9.70 0.45
N GLY A 293 1.58 8.84 -0.54
CA GLY A 293 2.80 8.04 -0.67
C GLY A 293 3.22 7.86 -2.11
N GLY A 294 4.11 6.91 -2.33
CA GLY A 294 4.53 6.48 -3.65
C GLY A 294 4.50 4.96 -3.79
N CYS A 295 4.65 4.50 -5.03
CA CYS A 295 4.76 3.09 -5.40
C CYS A 295 5.98 2.91 -6.32
N CYS A 296 5.94 2.01 -7.30
CA CYS A 296 7.09 1.64 -8.11
C CYS A 296 7.78 2.85 -8.76
N GLY A 297 9.11 2.90 -8.67
CA GLY A 297 9.93 3.99 -9.19
C GLY A 297 10.06 5.20 -8.26
N THR A 298 9.24 5.29 -7.20
CA THR A 298 9.35 6.37 -6.21
C THR A 298 10.30 5.99 -5.07
N ASP A 299 10.96 7.00 -4.50
CA ASP A 299 11.87 6.88 -3.36
C ASP A 299 11.65 8.08 -2.41
N ILE A 300 12.57 8.27 -1.45
CA ILE A 300 12.47 9.39 -0.50
C ILE A 300 12.40 10.76 -1.19
N ARG A 301 13.10 10.99 -2.32
CA ARG A 301 13.11 12.27 -3.03
C ARG A 301 11.72 12.66 -3.52
N HIS A 302 10.95 11.65 -3.95
CA HIS A 302 9.56 11.81 -4.38
C HIS A 302 8.66 12.17 -3.22
N ILE A 303 8.75 11.44 -2.11
CA ILE A 303 7.89 11.70 -0.94
C ILE A 303 8.23 13.04 -0.29
N GLU A 304 9.51 13.45 -0.28
CA GLU A 304 9.93 14.79 0.13
C GLU A 304 9.29 15.88 -0.74
N SER A 305 9.28 15.70 -2.07
CA SER A 305 8.66 16.64 -2.99
C SER A 305 7.13 16.70 -2.84
N ILE A 306 6.46 15.55 -2.74
CA ILE A 306 5.03 15.46 -2.44
C ILE A 306 4.72 16.18 -1.13
N ALA A 307 5.52 15.93 -0.10
CA ALA A 307 5.34 16.60 1.18
C ALA A 307 5.49 18.12 1.06
N GLY A 308 6.52 18.59 0.35
CA GLY A 308 6.75 20.03 0.12
C GLY A 308 5.60 20.72 -0.61
N HIS A 309 5.12 20.14 -1.72
CA HIS A 309 4.05 20.74 -2.53
C HIS A 309 2.67 20.67 -1.84
N CYS A 310 2.41 19.62 -1.05
CA CYS A 310 1.15 19.45 -0.34
C CYS A 310 1.14 20.08 1.07
N ALA A 311 2.03 21.04 1.36
CA ALA A 311 2.11 21.69 2.67
C ALA A 311 0.98 22.70 2.96
N HIS A 312 0.13 22.96 1.96
CA HIS A 312 -0.98 23.92 2.01
C HIS A 312 -2.33 23.20 1.91
#